data_AF-A0AAI8U0U3-F1
#
_entry.id   AF-A0AAI8U0U3-F1
#
_cell.length_a   1.000
_cell.length_b   1.000
_cell.length_c   1.000
_cell.angle_alpha   90.00
_cell.angle_beta   90.00
_cell.angle_gamma   90.00
#
_symmetry.space_group_name_H-M   'P 1'
#
loop_
_entity.id
_entity.type
_entity.pdbx_description
1 polymer ?
#
loop_
_entity_poly.entity_id
_entity_poly.type
_entity_poly.pdbx_seq_one_letter_code
_entity_poly.pdbx_strand_id
1 'polypeptide(L)' 'MTTDADQLRSQIAEMLAGLPDPSSPDTEIDMVASRLEEAHDVLVRALESVDR' A
#
# COMPACT_ATOMS: atom_id res chain seq x y z
N MET A 1 -2.24 -22.42 -2.67
CA MET A 1 -2.98 -21.14 -2.73
C MET A 1 -2.47 -20.19 -1.66
N THR A 2 -1.16 -19.92 -1.64
CA THR A 2 -0.47 -19.02 -0.69
C THR A 2 0.16 -17.83 -1.42
N THR A 3 0.01 -17.79 -2.75
CA THR A 3 0.75 -16.90 -3.62
C THR A 3 0.12 -15.51 -3.68
N ASP A 4 -1.21 -15.38 -3.57
CA ASP A 4 -1.89 -14.08 -3.67
C ASP A 4 -1.57 -13.12 -2.53
N ALA A 5 -1.67 -13.57 -1.28
CA ALA A 5 -1.51 -12.67 -0.12
C ALA A 5 -0.06 -12.17 0.05
N ASP A 6 0.93 -13.05 -0.09
CA ASP A 6 2.33 -12.68 0.06
C ASP A 6 2.84 -11.86 -1.14
N GLN A 7 2.32 -12.13 -2.35
CA GLN A 7 2.61 -11.32 -3.53
C GLN A 7 1.97 -9.92 -3.45
N LEU A 8 0.77 -9.79 -2.87
CA LEU A 8 0.17 -8.50 -2.58
C LEU A 8 0.96 -7.70 -1.56
N ARG A 9 1.34 -8.35 -0.45
CA ARG A 9 2.17 -7.72 0.59
C ARG A 9 3.49 -7.22 0.03
N SER A 10 4.12 -7.99 -0.86
CA SER A 10 5.36 -7.56 -1.53
C SER A 10 5.16 -6.34 -2.43
N GLN A 11 4.07 -6.32 -3.23
CA GLN A 11 3.74 -5.17 -4.07
C GLN A 11 3.46 -3.91 -3.26
N ILE A 12 2.76 -4.04 -2.12
CA ILE A 12 2.48 -2.92 -1.22
C ILE A 12 3.76 -2.45 -0.53
N ALA A 13 4.63 -3.37 -0.10
CA ALA A 13 5.91 -2.99 0.48
C ALA A 13 6.77 -2.19 -0.51
N GLU A 14 6.79 -2.58 -1.79
CA GLU A 14 7.46 -1.83 -2.85
C GLU A 14 6.80 -0.46 -3.10
N MET A 15 5.46 -0.42 -3.06
CA MET A 15 4.65 0.79 -3.20
C MET A 15 4.97 1.83 -2.11
N LEU A 16 5.16 1.36 -0.88
CA LEU A 16 5.43 2.16 0.32
C LEU A 16 6.92 2.47 0.51
N ALA A 17 7.85 1.69 -0.07
CA ALA A 17 9.29 1.92 0.05
C ALA A 17 9.75 3.25 -0.58
N GLY A 18 8.96 3.81 -1.51
CA GLY A 18 9.20 5.12 -2.11
C GLY A 18 8.64 6.30 -1.33
N LEU A 19 7.98 6.06 -0.19
CA LEU A 19 7.43 7.14 0.61
C LEU A 19 8.52 7.91 1.37
N PRO A 20 8.47 9.25 1.39
CA PRO A 20 9.34 10.04 2.25
C PRO A 20 9.07 9.69 3.72
N ASP A 21 10.10 9.79 4.56
CA ASP A 21 9.96 9.54 6.01
C ASP A 21 8.89 10.48 6.57
N PRO A 22 7.79 9.96 7.15
CA PRO A 22 6.73 10.80 7.73
C PRO A 22 7.22 11.68 8.89
N SER A 23 8.41 11.40 9.44
CA SER A 23 9.06 12.17 10.49
C SER A 23 9.91 13.33 9.97
N SER A 24 10.13 13.42 8.66
CA SER A 24 10.92 14.50 8.06
C SER A 24 10.10 15.79 7.97
N PRO A 25 10.67 16.95 8.34
CA PRO A 25 9.96 18.24 8.29
C PRO A 25 9.59 18.71 6.89
N ASP A 26 10.25 18.16 5.85
CA ASP A 26 9.98 18.45 4.44
C ASP A 26 8.95 17.48 3.83
N THR A 27 8.39 16.57 4.62
CA THR A 27 7.43 15.59 4.12
C THR A 27 6.06 16.22 3.90
N GLU A 28 5.61 16.18 2.66
CA GLU A 28 4.23 16.52 2.29
C GLU A 28 3.29 15.43 2.78
N ILE A 29 2.68 15.66 3.95
CA ILE A 29 1.77 14.70 4.61
C ILE A 29 0.61 14.29 3.67
N ASP A 30 0.13 15.21 2.82
CA ASP A 30 -0.92 14.91 1.84
C ASP A 30 -0.47 13.91 0.77
N MET A 31 0.81 13.97 0.36
CA MET A 31 1.40 13.01 -0.57
C MET A 31 1.52 11.62 0.09
N VAL A 32 1.92 11.57 1.37
CA VAL A 32 1.98 10.32 2.14
C VAL A 32 0.59 9.72 2.34
N ALA A 33 -0.40 10.55 2.66
CA ALA A 33 -1.78 10.14 2.86
C ALA A 33 -2.38 9.55 1.57
N SER A 34 -2.22 10.23 0.44
CA SER A 34 -2.72 9.76 -0.86
C SER A 34 -2.12 8.40 -1.26
N ARG A 35 -0.82 8.20 -1.01
CA ARG A 35 -0.16 6.93 -1.31
C ARG A 35 -0.59 5.78 -0.42
N LEU A 36 -0.85 6.06 0.87
CA LEU A 36 -1.39 5.08 1.80
C LEU A 36 -2.82 4.67 1.42
N GLU A 37 -3.62 5.61 0.94
CA GLU A 37 -4.97 5.34 0.42
C GLU A 37 -4.93 4.45 -0.83
N GLU A 38 -4.03 4.73 -1.79
CA GLU A 38 -3.82 3.85 -2.96
C GLU A 38 -3.43 2.42 -2.57
N ALA A 39 -2.52 2.28 -1.60
CA ALA A 39 -2.11 0.99 -1.08
C ALA A 39 -3.28 0.25 -0.39
N HIS A 40 -4.14 0.99 0.31
CA HIS A 40 -5.34 0.45 0.95
C HIS A 40 -6.36 -0.02 -0.09
N ASP A 41 -6.61 0.73 -1.14
CA ASP A 41 -7.52 0.35 -2.22
C ASP A 41 -7.10 -0.96 -2.91
N VAL A 42 -5.80 -1.16 -3.09
CA VAL A 42 -5.25 -2.41 -3.64
C VAL A 42 -5.52 -3.59 -2.69
N LEU A 43 -5.38 -3.40 -1.38
CA LEU A 43 -5.72 -4.41 -0.37
C LEU A 43 -7.21 -4.76 -0.37
N VAL A 44 -8.08 -3.74 -0.46
CA VAL A 44 -9.54 -3.94 -0.47
C VAL A 44 -9.97 -4.71 -1.72
N ARG A 45 -9.48 -4.34 -2.91
CA ARG A 45 -9.79 -5.06 -4.15
C ARG A 45 -9.33 -6.51 -4.12
N ALA A 46 -8.16 -6.77 -3.53
CA ALA A 46 -7.67 -8.13 -3.36
C ALA A 46 -8.55 -8.94 -2.41
N LEU A 47 -9.02 -8.32 -1.33
CA LEU A 47 -9.94 -8.97 -0.38
C LEU A 47 -11.29 -9.32 -1.06
N GLU A 48 -11.84 -8.40 -1.85
CA GLU A 48 -13.06 -8.63 -2.62
C GLU A 48 -12.90 -9.72 -3.69
N SER A 49 -11.69 -9.88 -4.25
CA SER A 49 -11.40 -10.93 -5.24
C SER A 49 -11.32 -12.33 -4.65
N VAL A 50 -11.13 -12.46 -3.33
CA VAL A 50 -11.07 -13.77 -2.63
C VAL A 50 -12.46 -14.21 -2.17
N ASP A 51 -13.40 -13.28 -1.98
CA ASP A 51 -14.77 -13.55 -1.51
C ASP A 51 -15.73 -13.99 -2.64
N ARG A 52 -15.25 -14.07 -3.89
CA ARG A 52 -15.99 -14.52 -5.08
C ARG A 52 -15.50 -15.88 -5.57
#